data_AF-A0A958VJ47-F1
#
_entry.id   AF-A0A958VJ47-F1
#
_cell.length_a   1.000
_cell.length_b   1.000
_cell.length_c   1.000
_cell.angle_alpha   90.00
_cell.angle_beta   90.00
_cell.angle_gamma   90.00
#
_symmetry.space_group_name_H-M   'P 1'
#
loop_
_entity.id
_entity.type
_entity.pdbx_description
1 polymer ?
#
loop_
_entity_poly.entity_id
_entity_poly.type
_entity_poly.pdbx_seq_one_letter_code
_entity_poly.pdbx_strand_id
1 'polypeptide(L)' 'VFVGTYEGAIETDKNEVAQWKYVSIDWLMNDLALHTNIYTPWFKIALPMVLECIKKKKLAA' A
#
# COMPACT_ATOMS: atom_id res chain seq x y z
N VAL A 1 -10.49 6.78 -1.40
CA VAL A 1 -9.45 5.96 -0.72
C VAL A 1 -9.43 6.30 0.75
N PHE A 2 -9.05 5.36 1.61
CA PHE A 2 -8.95 5.55 3.06
C PHE A 2 -7.52 5.23 3.52
N VAL A 3 -6.99 5.98 4.49
CA VAL A 3 -5.63 5.80 5.03
C VAL A 3 -5.65 5.90 6.55
N GLY A 4 -5.16 4.86 7.21
CA GLY A 4 -5.02 4.77 8.66
C GLY A 4 -3.64 4.28 9.08
N THR A 5 -3.37 4.31 10.39
CA THR A 5 -2.19 3.75 11.03
C THR A 5 -2.61 2.54 11.86
N TYR A 6 -1.81 1.49 11.86
CA TYR A 6 -2.06 0.28 12.63
C TYR A 6 -0.75 -0.27 13.16
N GLU A 7 -0.66 -0.48 14.47
CA GLU A 7 0.54 -0.93 15.19
C GLU A 7 0.31 -2.26 15.93
N GLY A 8 -0.84 -2.91 15.69
CA GLY A 8 -1.16 -4.21 16.27
C GLY A 8 -0.58 -5.39 15.48
N ALA A 9 -0.88 -6.61 15.95
CA ALA A 9 -0.49 -7.83 15.26
C ALA A 9 -1.35 -8.06 14.01
N ILE A 10 -0.73 -8.53 12.92
CA ILE A 10 -1.43 -8.88 11.68
C ILE A 10 -1.83 -10.36 11.73
N GLU A 11 -3.08 -10.64 12.08
CA GLU A 11 -3.69 -11.97 12.00
C GLU A 11 -4.42 -12.11 10.66
N THR A 12 -4.08 -13.14 9.88
CA THR A 12 -4.59 -13.32 8.51
C THR A 12 -5.22 -14.69 8.32
N ASP A 13 -6.33 -14.76 7.58
CA ASP A 13 -6.86 -16.01 7.05
C ASP A 13 -6.09 -16.39 5.78
N LYS A 14 -5.52 -17.59 5.76
CA LYS A 14 -4.72 -18.11 4.63
C LYS A 14 -5.56 -18.34 3.37
N ASN A 15 -6.88 -18.46 3.49
CA ASN A 15 -7.79 -18.57 2.34
C ASN A 15 -7.96 -17.23 1.61
N GLU A 16 -7.75 -16.11 2.30
CA GLU A 16 -7.93 -14.75 1.77
C GLU A 16 -6.59 -14.05 1.49
N VAL A 17 -5.59 -14.25 2.36
CA VAL A 17 -4.29 -13.57 2.29
C VAL A 17 -3.18 -14.60 2.24
N ALA A 18 -2.58 -14.76 1.05
CA ALA A 18 -1.45 -15.67 0.86
C ALA A 18 -0.17 -15.15 1.57
N GLN A 19 0.16 -13.87 1.41
CA GLN A 19 1.36 -13.23 1.95
C GLN A 19 1.13 -11.73 2.18
N TRP A 20 1.86 -11.14 3.12
CA TRP A 20 1.87 -9.70 3.37
C TRP A 20 3.27 -9.21 3.75
N LYS A 21 3.54 -7.92 3.54
CA LYS A 21 4.79 -7.27 3.95
C LYS A 21 4.58 -5.78 4.17
N TYR A 22 5.28 -5.21 5.15
CA TYR A 22 5.50 -3.76 5.21
C TYR A 22 6.69 -3.40 4.35
N VAL A 23 6.55 -2.37 3.52
CA VAL A 23 7.59 -1.87 2.63
C VAL A 23 7.61 -0.35 2.64
N SER A 24 8.75 0.25 2.30
CA SER A 24 8.81 1.69 2.06
C SER A 24 8.06 2.04 0.76
N ILE A 25 7.61 3.29 0.66
CA ILE A 25 6.95 3.80 -0.55
C ILE A 25 7.91 3.72 -1.75
N ASP A 26 9.17 4.10 -1.58
CA ASP A 26 10.15 4.06 -2.68
C ASP A 26 10.37 2.63 -3.20
N TRP A 27 10.43 1.65 -2.29
CA TRP A 27 10.50 0.24 -2.66
C TRP A 27 9.26 -0.18 -3.46
N LEU A 28 8.07 0.19 -2.98
CA LEU A 28 6.81 -0.14 -3.65
C LEU A 28 6.71 0.47 -5.04
N MET A 29 7.15 1.71 -5.22
CA MET A 29 7.14 2.39 -6.52
C MET A 29 8.08 1.70 -7.52
N ASN A 30 9.28 1.31 -7.09
CA ASN A 30 10.23 0.58 -7.93
C ASN A 30 9.69 -0.81 -8.29
N ASP A 31 9.14 -1.55 -7.32
CA ASP A 31 8.60 -2.89 -7.54
C ASP A 31 7.37 -2.87 -8.45
N LEU A 32 6.47 -1.89 -8.28
CA LEU A 32 5.32 -1.70 -9.15
C LEU A 32 5.74 -1.42 -10.62
N ALA A 33 6.83 -0.69 -10.83
CA ALA A 33 7.36 -0.42 -12.15
C ALA A 33 8.01 -1.65 -12.80
N LEU A 34 8.74 -2.46 -12.02
CA LEU A 34 9.42 -3.67 -12.52
C LEU A 34 8.47 -4.88 -12.69
N HIS A 35 7.45 -4.98 -11.84
CA HIS A 35 6.57 -6.14 -11.75
C HIS A 35 5.09 -5.75 -11.85
N THR A 36 4.75 -4.82 -12.75
CA THR A 36 3.39 -4.27 -12.86
C THR A 36 2.28 -5.33 -12.96
N ASN A 37 2.53 -6.49 -13.56
CA ASN A 37 1.54 -7.56 -13.74
C ASN A 37 1.14 -8.29 -12.45
N ILE A 38 1.95 -8.26 -11.38
CA ILE A 38 1.60 -8.90 -10.09
C ILE A 38 0.65 -8.02 -9.26
N TYR A 39 0.47 -6.77 -9.66
CA TYR A 39 -0.41 -5.81 -9.01
C TYR A 39 -1.75 -5.72 -9.74
N THR A 40 -2.81 -5.64 -8.95
CA THR A 40 -4.17 -5.55 -9.46
C THR A 40 -4.43 -4.19 -10.11
N PRO A 41 -5.35 -4.10 -11.08
CA PRO A 41 -5.67 -2.81 -11.72
C PRO A 41 -6.15 -1.75 -10.73
N TRP A 42 -6.98 -2.13 -9.74
CA TRP A 42 -7.49 -1.18 -8.74
C TRP A 42 -6.39 -0.64 -7.83
N PHE A 43 -5.37 -1.45 -7.51
CA PHE A 43 -4.23 -0.99 -6.72
C PHE A 43 -3.46 0.11 -7.46
N LYS A 44 -3.21 -0.06 -8.76
CA LYS A 44 -2.53 0.93 -9.61
C LYS A 44 -3.29 2.26 -9.68
N ILE A 45 -4.63 2.19 -9.78
CA ILE A 45 -5.49 3.38 -9.81
C ILE A 45 -5.51 4.08 -8.44
N ALA A 46 -5.57 3.31 -7.34
CA ALA A 46 -5.70 3.87 -6.00
C ALA A 46 -4.39 4.42 -5.41
N LEU A 47 -3.23 3.85 -5.78
CA LEU A 47 -1.94 4.21 -5.18
C LEU A 47 -1.62 5.72 -5.25
N PRO A 48 -1.78 6.42 -6.39
CA PRO A 48 -1.58 7.88 -6.44
C PRO A 48 -2.45 8.65 -5.43
N MET A 49 -3.71 8.23 -5.26
CA MET A 49 -4.64 8.86 -4.32
C MET A 49 -4.19 8.63 -2.86
N VAL A 50 -3.65 7.45 -2.55
CA VAL A 50 -3.09 7.13 -1.22
C VAL A 50 -1.86 8.00 -0.94
N LEU A 51 -0.96 8.16 -1.91
CA LEU A 51 0.24 8.99 -1.76
C LEU A 51 -0.13 10.46 -1.52
N GLU A 52 -1.15 10.98 -2.19
CA GLU A 52 -1.67 12.31 -1.90
C GLU A 52 -2.20 12.44 -0.47
N CYS A 53 -2.98 11.46 0.00
CA CYS A 53 -3.49 11.45 1.38
C CYS A 53 -2.36 11.43 2.41
N ILE A 54 -1.32 10.61 2.21
CA ILE A 54 -0.16 10.54 3.10
C ILE A 54 0.60 11.88 3.10
N LYS A 55 0.82 12.48 1.92
CA LYS A 55 1.48 13.79 1.80
C LYS A 55 0.70 14.88 2.53
N LYS A 56 -0.64 14.92 2.37
CA LYS A 56 -1.51 15.87 3.08
C LYS A 56 -1.45 15.68 4.60
N LYS A 57 -1.44 14.42 5.10
CA LYS A 57 -1.29 14.13 6.53
C LYS A 57 0.06 14.60 7.08
N LYS A 58 1.16 14.39 6.36
CA LYS A 58 2.51 14.87 6.77
C LYS A 58 2.62 16.39 6.83
N LEU A 59 1.89 17.11 5.98
CA LEU A 59 1.87 18.59 5.99
C LEU A 59 1.02 19.18 7.12
N ALA A 60 0.14 18.38 7.72
CA ALA A 60 -0.77 18.81 8.78
C ALA A 60 -0.31 18.40 10.18
N ALA A 61 0.81 17.67 10.30
CA ALA A 61 1.44 17.22 11.53
C ALA A 61 2.70 18.04 11.81
#